data_AF-A0A821NQC4-F1
#
_entry.id   AF-A0A821NQC4-F1
#
_cell.length_a   1.000
_cell.length_b   1.000
_cell.length_c   1.000
_cell.angle_alpha   90.00
_cell.angle_beta   90.00
_cell.angle_gamma   90.00
#
_symmetry.space_group_name_H-M   'P 1'
#
loop_
_entity.id
_entity.type
_entity.pdbx_description
1 polymer ?
#
loop_
_entity_poly.entity_id
_entity_poly.type
_entity_poly.pdbx_seq_one_letter_code
_entity_poly.pdbx_strand_id
1 'polypeptide(L)'
;TASIITLLEKLDSLWPKLLIRHLYTIEQREYIKKIKEESSEKSTAVVQLDFAENFTLLSQAAVQSSYWGQKQATIFTVHIKMGSGYRNLAFISDYMKHTTEFVYQAQKAIADFIKKWYPNIKHL
;
A
#
# COMPACT_ATOMS: atom_id res chain seq x y z
N THR A 1 10.95 -39.14 -3.93
CA THR A 1 11.73 -37.99 -4.46
C THR A 1 11.10 -37.59 -5.78
N ALA A 2 10.52 -36.38 -5.89
CA ALA A 2 9.99 -35.92 -7.17
C ALA A 2 11.15 -35.79 -8.16
N SER A 3 11.01 -36.36 -9.36
CA SER A 3 12.00 -36.26 -10.44
C SER A 3 12.15 -34.80 -10.88
N ILE A 4 13.38 -34.38 -11.19
CA ILE A 4 13.68 -33.05 -11.74
C ILE A 4 12.83 -32.76 -12.98
N ILE A 5 12.54 -33.78 -13.79
CA ILE A 5 11.70 -33.67 -14.99
C ILE A 5 10.28 -33.20 -14.61
N THR A 6 9.69 -33.79 -13.57
CA THR A 6 8.36 -33.41 -13.09
C THR A 6 8.32 -31.98 -12.54
N LEU A 7 9.43 -31.48 -12.00
CA LEU A 7 9.54 -30.09 -11.57
C LEU A 7 9.60 -29.14 -12.77
N LEU A 8 10.39 -29.49 -13.80
CA LEU A 8 10.53 -28.69 -15.02
C LEU A 8 9.21 -28.60 -15.79
N GLU A 9 8.48 -29.71 -15.93
CA GLU A 9 7.15 -29.73 -16.55
C GLU A 9 6.14 -28.84 -15.81
N LYS A 10 6.18 -28.85 -14.47
CA LYS A 10 5.35 -27.96 -13.65
C LYS A 10 5.74 -26.49 -13.85
N LEU A 11 7.04 -26.18 -13.90
CA LEU A 11 7.51 -24.82 -14.14
C LEU A 11 7.07 -24.32 -15.52
N ASP A 12 7.21 -25.15 -16.55
CA ASP A 12 6.83 -24.84 -17.92
C ASP A 12 5.33 -24.58 -18.05
N SER A 13 4.50 -25.38 -17.34
CA SER A 13 3.05 -25.15 -17.27
C SER A 13 2.64 -23.83 -16.60
N LEU A 14 3.52 -23.25 -15.76
CA LEU A 14 3.30 -21.97 -15.07
C LEU A 14 3.87 -20.79 -15.86
N TRP A 15 4.75 -21.03 -16.83
CA TRP A 15 5.46 -20.00 -17.58
C TRP A 15 4.54 -18.98 -18.27
N PRO A 16 3.44 -19.36 -18.95
CA PRO A 16 2.52 -18.39 -19.54
C PRO A 16 1.88 -17.47 -18.49
N LYS A 17 1.53 -18.01 -17.31
CA LYS A 17 0.96 -17.22 -16.22
C LYS A 17 1.97 -16.21 -15.66
N LEU A 18 3.24 -16.60 -15.57
CA LEU A 18 4.33 -15.73 -15.13
C LEU A 18 4.54 -14.57 -16.11
N LEU A 19 4.57 -14.86 -17.42
CA LEU A 19 4.72 -13.84 -18.47
C LEU A 19 3.57 -12.84 -18.46
N ILE A 20 2.34 -13.31 -18.34
CA ILE A 20 1.14 -12.46 -18.26
C ILE A 20 1.23 -11.54 -17.03
N ARG A 21 1.59 -12.09 -15.86
CA ARG A 21 1.79 -11.29 -14.64
C ARG A 21 2.87 -10.23 -14.83
N HIS A 22 3.98 -10.59 -15.46
CA HIS A 22 5.08 -9.67 -15.74
C HIS A 22 4.63 -8.51 -16.64
N LEU A 23 3.91 -8.82 -17.72
CA LEU A 23 3.36 -7.81 -18.63
C LEU A 23 2.44 -6.84 -17.89
N TYR A 24 1.45 -7.34 -17.13
CA TYR A 24 0.56 -6.49 -16.35
C TYR A 24 1.30 -5.63 -15.32
N THR A 25 2.36 -6.16 -14.71
CA THR A 25 3.18 -5.40 -13.76
C THR A 25 3.89 -4.22 -14.43
N ILE A 26 4.39 -4.42 -15.65
CA ILE A 26 4.99 -3.35 -16.46
C ILE A 26 3.94 -2.32 -16.84
N GLU A 27 2.80 -2.75 -17.40
CA GLU A 27 1.72 -1.85 -17.81
C GLU A 27 1.19 -1.01 -16.64
N GLN A 28 0.98 -1.63 -15.48
CA GLN A 28 0.57 -0.94 -14.26
C GLN A 28 1.60 0.10 -13.83
N ARG A 29 2.89 -0.23 -13.88
CA ARG A 29 3.96 0.69 -13.51
C ARG A 29 3.98 1.92 -14.43
N GLU A 30 3.91 1.70 -15.74
CA GLU A 30 3.91 2.79 -16.73
C GLU A 30 2.65 3.65 -16.59
N TYR A 31 1.49 3.03 -16.36
CA TYR A 31 0.25 3.76 -16.12
C TYR A 31 0.33 4.62 -14.85
N ILE A 32 0.82 4.07 -13.74
CA ILE A 32 1.00 4.80 -12.47
C ILE A 32 1.97 5.97 -12.65
N LYS A 33 3.04 5.78 -13.41
CA LYS A 33 4.00 6.86 -13.72
C LYS A 33 3.31 7.97 -14.50
N LYS A 34 2.58 7.62 -15.56
CA LYS A 34 1.82 8.57 -16.38
C LYS A 34 0.83 9.41 -15.55
N ILE A 35 -0.01 8.77 -14.74
CA ILE A 35 -1.00 9.52 -13.92
C ILE A 35 -0.33 10.42 -12.87
N LYS A 36 0.86 10.04 -12.35
CA LYS A 36 1.63 10.88 -11.42
C LYS A 36 2.20 12.11 -12.13
N GLU A 37 2.68 11.95 -13.36
CA GLU A 37 3.18 13.05 -14.21
C GLU A 37 2.05 14.00 -14.64
N GLU A 38 0.87 13.45 -14.94
CA GLU A 38 -0.34 14.22 -15.32
C GLU A 38 -1.10 14.79 -14.11
N SER A 39 -0.70 14.44 -12.88
CA SER A 39 -1.34 14.93 -11.66
C SER A 39 -1.18 16.45 -11.52
N SER A 40 -2.14 17.10 -10.85
CA SER A 40 -2.16 18.55 -10.73
C SER A 40 -2.82 18.98 -9.43
N GLU A 41 -2.19 19.93 -8.73
CA GLU A 41 -2.72 20.56 -7.52
C GLU A 41 -4.08 21.26 -7.74
N LYS A 42 -4.48 21.44 -9.00
CA LYS A 42 -5.73 22.10 -9.39
C LYS A 42 -6.85 21.18 -9.84
N SER A 43 -6.59 19.88 -10.06
CA SER A 43 -7.61 18.99 -10.63
C SER A 43 -7.57 17.56 -10.11
N THR A 44 -6.37 16.99 -9.94
CA THR A 44 -6.20 15.54 -9.79
C THR A 44 -5.08 15.22 -8.81
N ALA A 45 -5.40 14.50 -7.75
CA ALA A 45 -4.43 13.88 -6.86
C ALA A 45 -4.27 12.40 -7.23
N VAL A 46 -3.05 11.88 -7.13
CA VAL A 46 -2.80 10.43 -7.18
C VAL A 46 -2.47 9.95 -5.78
N VAL A 47 -3.35 9.12 -5.22
CA VAL A 47 -3.20 8.56 -3.88
C VAL A 47 -2.68 7.13 -3.98
N GLN A 48 -1.48 6.90 -3.46
CA GLN A 48 -0.91 5.57 -3.30
C GLN A 48 -1.04 5.16 -1.83
N LEU A 49 -1.66 4.01 -1.61
CA LEU A 49 -1.92 3.44 -0.29
C LEU A 49 -1.04 2.20 -0.14
N ASP A 50 -0.41 2.05 1.01
CA ASP A 50 0.30 0.82 1.35
C ASP A 50 -0.03 0.40 2.78
N PHE A 51 -0.46 -0.86 2.88
CA PHE A 51 -0.79 -1.47 4.15
C PHE A 51 0.45 -2.18 4.66
N ALA A 52 1.17 -1.54 5.60
CA ALA A 52 2.30 -2.18 6.26
C ALA A 52 1.79 -3.24 7.25
N GLU A 53 2.51 -4.37 7.38
CA GLU A 53 2.25 -5.35 8.42
C GLU A 53 2.21 -4.71 9.82
N ASN A 54 1.52 -5.35 10.76
CA ASN A 54 1.41 -4.87 12.13
C ASN A 54 2.81 -4.67 12.75
N PHE A 55 3.11 -3.44 13.14
CA PHE A 55 4.39 -3.06 13.69
C PHE A 55 4.42 -3.35 15.19
N THR A 56 5.41 -4.12 15.63
CA THR A 56 5.57 -4.44 17.05
C THR A 56 6.27 -3.30 17.77
N LEU A 57 5.61 -2.73 18.77
CA LEU A 57 6.11 -1.62 19.56
C LEU A 57 7.09 -2.16 20.60
N LEU A 58 8.39 -2.00 20.32
CA LEU A 58 9.46 -2.33 21.25
C LEU A 58 9.73 -1.15 22.19
N SER A 59 9.55 -1.36 23.50
CA SER A 59 10.08 -0.43 24.50
C SER A 59 11.59 -0.63 24.61
N GLN A 60 12.38 0.43 24.48
CA GLN A 60 13.85 0.38 24.58
C GLN A 60 14.34 -0.06 25.98
N ALA A 61 13.47 -0.06 27.00
CA ALA A 61 13.76 -0.53 28.35
C ALA A 61 12.98 -1.81 28.72
N ALA A 62 12.63 -2.64 27.73
CA ALA A 62 11.91 -3.89 27.98
C ALA A 62 12.79 -4.93 28.68
N VAL A 63 12.42 -5.32 29.91
CA VAL A 63 12.96 -6.50 30.60
C VAL A 63 12.52 -7.79 29.89
N GLN A 64 13.26 -8.89 30.09
CA GLN A 64 13.03 -10.17 29.40
C GLN A 64 11.59 -10.72 29.56
N SER A 65 10.91 -10.39 30.66
CA SER A 65 9.50 -10.73 30.92
C SER A 65 8.50 -10.03 29.97
N SER A 66 8.88 -8.89 29.39
CA SER A 66 8.04 -8.13 28.44
C SER A 66 8.00 -8.74 27.04
N TYR A 67 8.74 -9.83 26.79
CA TYR A 67 8.80 -10.52 25.51
C TYR A 67 7.45 -11.12 25.08
N TRP A 68 6.61 -11.55 26.03
CA TRP A 68 5.34 -12.24 25.76
C TRP A 68 4.11 -11.32 25.67
N GLY A 69 4.28 -9.99 25.68
CA GLY A 69 3.17 -9.03 25.75
C GLY A 69 3.39 -7.76 24.93
N GLN A 70 4.21 -7.82 23.89
CA GLN A 70 4.53 -6.65 23.07
C GLN A 70 3.27 -6.17 22.34
N LYS A 71 2.95 -4.89 22.54
CA LYS A 71 1.82 -4.26 21.85
C LYS A 71 2.18 -4.11 20.38
N GLN A 72 1.20 -4.32 19.51
CA GLN A 72 1.33 -4.06 18.09
C GLN A 72 0.46 -2.87 17.70
N ALA A 73 0.90 -2.17 16.66
CA ALA A 73 0.16 -1.10 16.03
C ALA A 73 0.08 -1.38 14.52
N THR A 74 -1.10 -1.16 13.97
CA THR A 74 -1.34 -1.23 12.53
C THR A 74 -0.95 0.10 11.93
N ILE A 75 -0.10 0.07 10.89
CA ILE A 75 0.36 1.27 10.21
C ILE A 75 -0.13 1.23 8.76
N PHE A 76 -0.93 2.23 8.39
CA PHE A 76 -1.41 2.40 7.03
C PHE A 76 -0.83 3.68 6.45
N THR A 77 0.06 3.52 5.47
CA THR A 77 0.82 4.63 4.90
C THR A 77 0.17 5.12 3.62
N VAL A 78 0.23 6.42 3.42
CA VAL A 78 -0.43 7.11 2.31
C VAL A 78 0.54 8.10 1.71
N HIS A 79 0.77 7.97 0.42
CA HIS A 79 1.55 8.93 -0.36
C HIS A 79 0.65 9.57 -1.41
N ILE A 80 0.51 10.89 -1.35
CA ILE A 80 -0.33 11.69 -2.24
C ILE A 80 0.57 12.51 -3.15
N LYS A 81 0.46 12.32 -4.46
CA LYS A 81 1.15 13.11 -5.49
C LYS A 81 0.18 14.11 -6.13
N MET A 82 0.59 15.38 -6.21
CA MET A 82 -0.20 16.46 -6.81
C MET A 82 0.75 17.42 -7.53
N GLY A 83 0.83 17.36 -8.87
CA GLY A 83 1.72 18.22 -9.65
C GLY A 83 3.18 18.06 -9.22
N SER A 84 3.86 19.17 -8.91
CA SER A 84 5.23 19.13 -8.39
C SER A 84 5.29 18.70 -6.91
N GLY A 85 4.25 18.95 -6.12
CA GLY A 85 4.17 18.63 -4.70
C GLY A 85 3.87 17.17 -4.37
N TYR A 86 4.04 16.83 -3.09
CA TYR A 86 3.59 15.58 -2.48
C TYR A 86 3.19 15.78 -1.01
N ARG A 87 2.38 14.87 -0.47
CA ARG A 87 2.01 14.80 0.95
C ARG A 87 2.02 13.35 1.41
N ASN A 88 2.49 13.12 2.63
CA ASN A 88 2.53 11.80 3.25
C ASN A 88 1.65 11.81 4.50
N LEU A 89 0.82 10.79 4.65
CA LEU A 89 0.01 10.56 5.85
C LEU A 89 0.28 9.14 6.37
N ALA A 90 0.10 8.96 7.67
CA ALA A 90 0.13 7.65 8.31
C ALA A 90 -1.06 7.55 9.25
N PHE A 91 -1.86 6.49 9.09
CA PHE A 91 -2.87 6.11 10.07
C PHE A 91 -2.24 5.07 10.98
N ILE A 92 -2.24 5.37 12.29
CA ILE A 92 -1.74 4.48 13.32
C ILE A 92 -2.95 4.06 14.16
N SER A 93 -3.16 2.76 14.29
CA SER A 93 -4.30 2.21 15.01
C SER A 93 -3.91 0.98 15.83
N ASP A 94 -4.62 0.77 16.93
CA ASP A 94 -4.62 -0.46 17.72
C ASP A 94 -5.57 -1.54 17.15
N TYR A 95 -6.28 -1.25 16.06
CA TYR A 95 -7.11 -2.22 15.36
C TYR A 95 -6.29 -3.14 14.45
N MET A 96 -5.96 -4.33 14.93
CA MET A 96 -5.02 -5.27 14.30
C MET A 96 -5.52 -5.98 13.04
N LYS A 97 -6.78 -5.77 12.63
CA LYS A 97 -7.37 -6.51 11.51
C LYS A 97 -7.29 -5.69 10.23
N HIS A 98 -6.70 -6.29 9.19
CA HIS A 98 -6.59 -5.73 7.85
C HIS A 98 -7.89 -5.93 7.04
N THR A 99 -9.03 -5.47 7.57
CA THR A 99 -10.32 -5.69 6.92
C THR A 99 -10.66 -4.60 5.92
N THR A 100 -11.56 -4.90 4.97
CA THR A 100 -12.05 -3.95 3.97
C THR A 100 -12.70 -2.73 4.62
N GLU A 101 -13.35 -2.90 5.77
CA GLU A 101 -13.96 -1.79 6.52
C GLU A 101 -12.91 -0.80 7.02
N PHE A 102 -11.77 -1.29 7.53
CA PHE A 102 -10.69 -0.40 7.97
C PHE A 102 -10.14 0.40 6.80
N VAL A 103 -9.88 -0.26 5.66
CA VAL A 103 -9.38 0.40 4.44
C VAL A 103 -10.39 1.45 3.96
N TYR A 104 -11.68 1.15 3.97
CA TYR A 104 -12.73 2.09 3.59
C TYR A 104 -12.76 3.32 4.51
N GLN A 105 -12.65 3.12 5.83
CA GLN A 105 -12.61 4.25 6.78
C GLN A 105 -11.35 5.11 6.58
N ALA A 106 -10.19 4.50 6.35
CA ALA A 106 -8.97 5.23 6.03
C ALA A 106 -9.12 6.03 4.73
N GLN A 107 -9.66 5.43 3.67
CA GLN A 107 -9.93 6.11 2.39
C GLN A 107 -10.90 7.29 2.57
N LYS A 108 -11.94 7.15 3.37
CA LYS A 108 -12.87 8.24 3.69
C LYS A 108 -12.15 9.40 4.38
N ALA A 109 -11.32 9.11 5.39
CA ALA A 109 -10.53 10.12 6.08
C ALA A 109 -9.52 10.82 5.16
N ILE A 110 -8.91 10.09 4.21
CA ILE A 110 -8.02 10.66 3.19
C ILE A 110 -8.80 11.59 2.25
N ALA A 111 -9.97 11.17 1.78
CA ALA A 111 -10.82 11.98 0.93
C ALA A 111 -11.25 13.27 1.63
N ASP A 112 -11.62 13.20 2.90
CA ASP A 112 -11.99 14.37 3.70
C ASP A 112 -10.79 15.30 3.93
N PHE A 113 -9.59 14.75 4.17
CA PHE A 113 -8.35 15.52 4.25
C PHE A 113 -8.07 16.26 2.93
N ILE A 114 -8.17 15.58 1.79
CA ILE A 114 -7.90 16.17 0.48
C ILE A 114 -8.92 17.25 0.16
N LYS A 115 -10.22 17.01 0.38
CA LYS A 115 -11.28 18.02 0.18
C LYS A 115 -11.06 19.27 1.04
N LYS A 116 -10.61 19.11 2.28
CA LYS A 116 -10.38 20.22 3.21
C LYS A 116 -9.20 21.10 2.80
N TRP A 117 -8.08 20.49 2.42
CA TRP A 117 -6.82 21.21 2.16
C TRP A 117 -6.58 21.53 0.68
N TYR A 118 -7.25 20.81 -0.23
CA TYR A 118 -7.12 20.92 -1.68
C TYR A 118 -8.52 20.95 -2.34
N PRO A 119 -9.36 21.95 -2.04
CA PRO A 119 -10.76 21.99 -2.47
C PRO A 119 -10.96 22.04 -3.98
N ASN A 120 -9.90 22.41 -4.73
CA ASN A 120 -9.93 22.47 -6.19
C ASN A 120 -9.79 21.09 -6.85
N ILE A 121 -9.40 20.06 -6.09
CA ILE A 121 -9.25 18.69 -6.62
C ILE A 121 -10.65 18.09 -6.77
N LYS A 122 -11.03 17.82 -8.02
CA LYS A 122 -12.36 17.29 -8.38
C LYS A 122 -12.36 15.77 -8.52
N HIS A 123 -11.20 15.19 -8.79
CA HIS A 123 -11.02 13.75 -8.98
C HIS A 123 -9.98 13.21 -7.99
N LEU A 124 -10.43 12.19 -7.25
CA LEU A 124 -9.68 11.43 -6.26
C LEU A 124 -9.52 9.99 -6.75
#